data_AF-A0A8S2WT05-F1
#
_entry.id   AF-A0A8S2WT05-F1
#
_cell.length_a   1.000
_cell.length_b   1.000
_cell.length_c   1.000
_cell.angle_alpha   90.00
_cell.angle_beta   90.00
_cell.angle_gamma   90.00
#
_symmetry.space_group_name_H-M   'P 1'
#
loop_
_entity.id
_entity.type
_entity.pdbx_description
1 polymer ?
#
loop_
_entity_poly.entity_id
_entity_poly.type
_entity_poly.pdbx_seq_one_letter_code
_entity_poly.pdbx_strand_id
1 'polypeptide(L)'
;QWEQDAVNTIQTIAETARTLLRELLNQTKNEIEKSIKNLTDVLQSSRECDDYTEINIKKWTGQLRTLRETIESPPTILITENEKLVIPLISVHNQPSTFATENFENHTVTVEYSTHPSERFDQIVGKAITSEECRVITCNTWFVSYPTIYGSGRYSSGTHRLDYQIEKIGNSSIFFGITSSLEGARENDENDTSIHGWWDLARTVVNGEAEKGDDQKFITTGDEVTLTIDCDDRQIQLQHHQTRRQVELNIDIEYCPLPWKTVIKLGSKGDCIRILE
;
A
#
# COMPACT_ATOMS: atom_id res chain seq x y z
N GLN A 1 41.27 37.71 -30.02
CA GLN A 1 40.17 37.90 -29.05
C GLN A 1 39.01 36.98 -29.37
N TRP A 2 38.31 37.18 -30.50
CA TRP A 2 37.13 36.40 -30.88
C TRP A 2 37.34 34.87 -30.92
N GLU A 3 38.50 34.39 -31.37
CA GLU A 3 38.83 32.95 -31.37
C GLU A 3 38.91 32.39 -29.94
N GLN A 4 39.55 33.12 -29.03
CA GLN A 4 39.69 32.70 -27.64
C GLN A 4 38.32 32.68 -26.94
N ASP A 5 37.48 33.68 -27.22
CA ASP A 5 36.13 33.77 -26.67
C ASP A 5 35.23 32.62 -27.18
N ALA A 6 35.37 32.26 -28.46
CA ALA A 6 34.67 31.12 -29.06
C ALA A 6 35.11 29.78 -28.44
N VAL A 7 36.42 29.56 -28.28
CA VAL A 7 36.97 28.35 -27.64
C VAL A 7 36.48 28.22 -26.21
N ASN A 8 36.56 29.30 -25.43
CA ASN A 8 36.09 29.31 -24.05
C ASN A 8 34.59 28.97 -23.98
N THR A 9 33.77 29.54 -24.86
CA THR A 9 32.32 29.28 -24.93
C THR A 9 32.03 27.81 -25.23
N ILE A 10 32.71 27.23 -26.22
CA ILE A 10 32.56 25.80 -26.57
C ILE A 10 32.96 24.91 -25.38
N GLN A 11 34.05 25.24 -24.70
CA GLN A 11 34.50 24.49 -23.52
C GLN A 11 33.48 24.55 -22.38
N THR A 12 32.93 25.73 -22.09
CA THR A 12 31.89 25.90 -21.06
C THR A 12 30.62 25.11 -21.38
N ILE A 13 30.15 25.15 -22.64
CA ILE A 13 28.97 24.39 -23.08
C ILE A 13 29.22 22.89 -22.98
N ALA A 14 30.38 22.41 -23.45
CA ALA A 14 30.73 21.00 -23.38
C ALA A 14 30.81 20.50 -21.93
N GLU A 15 31.38 21.30 -21.03
CA GLU A 15 31.48 20.92 -19.61
C GLU A 15 30.12 20.94 -18.89
N THR A 16 29.25 21.88 -19.27
CA THR A 16 27.86 21.91 -18.80
C THR A 16 27.11 20.66 -19.25
N ALA A 17 27.23 20.27 -20.53
CA ALA A 17 26.59 19.08 -21.06
C ALA A 17 27.09 17.79 -20.37
N ARG A 18 28.41 17.68 -20.12
CA ARG A 18 28.98 16.54 -19.37
C ARG A 18 28.46 16.47 -17.94
N THR A 19 28.31 17.61 -17.27
CA THR A 19 27.78 17.69 -15.90
C THR A 19 26.33 17.22 -15.85
N LEU A 20 25.48 17.72 -16.76
CA LEU A 20 24.08 17.31 -16.87
C LEU A 20 23.94 15.81 -17.16
N LEU A 21 24.76 15.29 -18.08
CA LEU A 21 24.77 13.86 -18.39
C LEU A 21 25.15 13.01 -17.17
N ARG A 22 26.17 13.42 -16.40
CA ARG A 22 26.57 12.73 -15.17
C ARG A 22 25.47 12.74 -14.12
N GLU A 23 24.79 13.87 -13.95
CA GLU A 23 23.69 14.00 -13.00
C GLU A 23 22.54 13.06 -13.37
N LEU A 24 22.14 13.03 -14.65
CA LEU A 24 21.10 12.14 -15.14
C LEU A 24 21.46 10.66 -14.97
N LEU A 25 22.70 10.27 -15.30
CA LEU A 25 23.18 8.91 -15.08
C LEU A 25 23.17 8.52 -13.60
N ASN A 26 23.57 9.43 -12.71
CA ASN A 26 23.53 9.19 -11.27
C ASN A 26 22.10 9.06 -10.76
N GLN A 27 21.18 9.88 -11.26
CA GLN A 27 19.76 9.77 -10.91
C GLN A 27 19.18 8.43 -11.33
N THR A 28 19.35 8.02 -12.59
CA THR A 28 18.87 6.72 -13.09
C THR A 28 19.50 5.56 -12.32
N LYS A 29 20.79 5.64 -12.01
CA LYS A 29 21.47 4.65 -11.15
C LYS A 29 20.79 4.55 -9.78
N ASN A 30 20.55 5.67 -9.10
CA ASN A 30 19.92 5.68 -7.79
C ASN A 30 18.49 5.12 -7.81
N GLU A 31 17.72 5.40 -8.87
CA GLU A 31 16.37 4.86 -9.07
C GLU A 31 16.38 3.34 -9.26
N ILE A 32 17.33 2.82 -10.05
CA ILE A 32 17.55 1.38 -10.23
C ILE A 32 17.96 0.73 -8.91
N GLU A 33 18.93 1.30 -8.19
CA GLU A 33 19.38 0.79 -6.89
C GLU A 33 18.23 0.74 -5.87
N LYS A 34 17.41 1.78 -5.80
CA LYS A 34 16.22 1.83 -4.94
C LYS A 34 15.20 0.75 -5.31
N SER A 35 14.97 0.54 -6.60
CA SER A 35 14.03 -0.48 -7.09
C SER A 35 14.52 -1.90 -6.81
N ILE A 36 15.81 -2.16 -7.00
CA ILE A 36 16.46 -3.43 -6.63
C ILE A 36 16.35 -3.68 -5.13
N LYS A 37 16.67 -2.66 -4.32
CA LYS A 37 16.60 -2.77 -2.87
C LYS A 37 15.19 -3.08 -2.40
N ASN A 38 14.19 -2.33 -2.85
CA ASN A 38 12.79 -2.59 -2.52
C ASN A 38 12.35 -4.01 -2.90
N LEU A 39 12.72 -4.49 -4.09
CA LEU A 39 12.38 -5.84 -4.51
C LEU A 39 13.10 -6.90 -3.67
N THR A 40 14.35 -6.64 -3.29
CA THR A 40 15.13 -7.51 -2.41
C THR A 40 14.50 -7.58 -1.03
N ASP A 41 14.11 -6.44 -0.47
CA ASP A 41 13.45 -6.34 0.84
C ASP A 41 12.12 -7.12 0.83
N VAL A 42 11.29 -6.94 -0.22
CA VAL A 42 10.03 -7.69 -0.39
C VAL A 42 10.29 -9.19 -0.51
N LEU A 43 11.23 -9.62 -1.35
CA LEU A 43 11.56 -11.04 -1.51
C LEU A 43 12.11 -11.65 -0.23
N GLN A 44 12.92 -10.91 0.52
CA GLN A 44 13.48 -11.35 1.78
C GLN A 44 12.39 -11.49 2.83
N SER A 45 11.51 -10.49 2.99
CA SER A 45 10.38 -10.57 3.91
C SER A 45 9.45 -11.74 3.55
N SER A 46 9.10 -11.92 2.29
CA SER A 46 8.26 -13.05 1.88
C SER A 46 8.93 -14.41 2.07
N ARG A 47 10.26 -14.49 1.94
CA ARG A 47 11.02 -15.72 2.23
C ARG A 47 11.07 -16.02 3.73
N GLU A 48 11.27 -15.00 4.56
CA GLU A 48 11.28 -15.13 6.02
C GLU A 48 9.90 -15.54 6.56
N CYS A 49 8.82 -15.17 5.84
CA CYS A 49 7.44 -15.56 6.17
C CYS A 49 6.97 -16.87 5.49
N ASP A 50 7.80 -17.54 4.68
CA ASP A 50 7.44 -18.72 3.85
C ASP A 50 6.14 -18.53 3.03
N ASP A 51 5.92 -17.31 2.56
CA ASP A 51 4.61 -16.82 2.14
C ASP A 51 4.63 -16.30 0.70
N TYR A 52 5.00 -17.19 -0.21
CA TYR A 52 5.00 -16.92 -1.64
C TYR A 52 3.95 -17.77 -2.34
N THR A 53 2.95 -17.11 -2.91
CA THR A 53 2.01 -17.74 -3.84
C THR A 53 2.56 -17.70 -5.27
N GLU A 54 2.01 -18.50 -6.17
CA GLU A 54 2.34 -18.41 -7.60
C GLU A 54 2.08 -17.00 -8.16
N ILE A 55 1.08 -16.30 -7.62
CA ILE A 55 0.75 -14.91 -7.97
C ILE A 55 1.90 -13.98 -7.59
N ASN A 56 2.45 -14.13 -6.38
CA ASN A 56 3.59 -13.35 -5.91
C ASN A 56 4.81 -13.59 -6.81
N ILE A 57 5.10 -14.85 -7.15
CA ILE A 57 6.21 -15.21 -8.06
C ILE A 57 6.02 -14.55 -9.44
N LYS A 58 4.81 -14.61 -10.02
CA LYS A 58 4.51 -13.97 -11.32
C LYS A 58 4.72 -12.46 -11.25
N LYS A 59 4.25 -11.82 -10.17
CA LYS A 59 4.41 -10.38 -9.93
C LYS A 59 5.89 -9.99 -9.86
N TRP A 60 6.68 -10.67 -9.03
CA TRP A 60 8.11 -10.38 -8.88
C TRP A 60 8.89 -10.66 -10.17
N THR A 61 8.51 -11.71 -10.91
CA THR A 61 9.10 -12.01 -12.22
C THR A 61 8.84 -10.87 -13.21
N GLY A 62 7.63 -10.30 -13.21
CA GLY A 62 7.29 -9.13 -14.02
C GLY A 62 8.10 -7.89 -13.63
N GLN A 63 8.26 -7.63 -12.33
CA GLN A 63 9.08 -6.53 -11.82
C GLN A 63 10.56 -6.68 -12.20
N LEU A 64 11.13 -7.87 -12.07
CA LEU A 64 12.49 -8.18 -12.52
C LEU A 64 12.68 -7.95 -14.01
N ARG A 65 11.69 -8.35 -14.82
CA ARG A 65 11.73 -8.15 -16.27
C ARG A 65 11.74 -6.66 -16.62
N THR A 66 10.85 -5.88 -16.03
CA THR A 66 10.76 -4.43 -16.26
C THR A 66 12.07 -3.73 -15.85
N LEU A 67 12.63 -4.13 -14.70
CA LEU A 67 13.90 -3.59 -14.21
C LEU A 67 15.06 -3.96 -15.16
N ARG A 68 15.08 -5.20 -15.64
CA ARG A 68 16.06 -5.66 -16.63
C ARG A 68 15.96 -4.88 -17.93
N GLU A 69 14.76 -4.66 -18.44
CA GLU A 69 14.52 -3.86 -19.65
C GLU A 69 15.00 -2.42 -19.47
N THR A 70 14.79 -1.83 -18.28
CA THR A 70 15.30 -0.48 -17.94
C THR A 70 16.84 -0.43 -17.97
N ILE A 71 17.51 -1.51 -17.56
CA ILE A 71 18.98 -1.60 -17.59
C ILE A 71 19.49 -1.85 -19.01
N GLU A 72 18.83 -2.72 -19.76
CA GLU A 72 19.22 -3.10 -21.13
C GLU A 72 18.91 -2.01 -22.16
N SER A 73 17.87 -1.21 -21.90
CA SER A 73 17.42 -0.10 -22.75
C SER A 73 17.35 1.21 -21.94
N PRO A 74 18.50 1.79 -21.57
CA PRO A 74 18.51 3.06 -20.84
C PRO A 74 17.81 4.16 -21.64
N PRO A 75 17.26 5.19 -20.96
CA PRO A 75 16.58 6.30 -21.63
C PRO A 75 17.41 6.86 -22.76
N THR A 76 16.81 6.97 -23.94
CA THR A 76 17.50 7.52 -25.10
C THR A 76 17.73 9.00 -24.85
N ILE A 77 19.00 9.37 -24.73
CA ILE A 77 19.39 10.77 -24.63
C ILE A 77 19.24 11.39 -26.01
N LEU A 78 18.17 12.16 -26.20
CA LEU A 78 18.00 12.94 -27.41
C LEU A 78 18.87 14.19 -27.29
N ILE A 79 19.88 14.27 -28.17
CA ILE A 79 20.65 15.48 -28.41
C ILE A 79 19.91 16.27 -29.48
N THR A 80 19.19 17.33 -29.08
CA THR A 80 18.54 18.21 -30.06
C THR A 80 19.38 19.43 -30.35
N GLU A 81 19.52 19.74 -31.64
CA GLU A 81 20.29 20.86 -32.16
C GLU A 81 19.39 22.09 -32.29
N ASN A 82 19.71 23.18 -31.58
CA ASN A 82 18.92 24.41 -31.67
C ASN A 82 19.35 25.25 -32.89
N GLU A 83 18.60 25.14 -33.99
CA GLU A 83 18.89 25.78 -35.29
C GLU A 83 18.97 27.33 -35.24
N LYS A 84 18.53 27.96 -34.15
CA LYS A 84 18.50 29.43 -34.02
C LYS A 84 19.81 30.06 -33.53
N LEU A 85 20.80 29.26 -33.12
CA LEU A 85 22.07 29.75 -32.60
C LEU A 85 23.18 29.54 -33.63
N VAL A 86 24.11 30.51 -33.74
CA VAL A 86 25.32 30.41 -34.59
C VAL A 86 26.21 29.24 -34.16
N ILE A 87 26.11 28.83 -32.89
CA ILE A 87 26.72 27.62 -32.34
C ILE A 87 25.58 26.74 -31.83
N PRO A 88 25.36 25.56 -32.43
CA PRO A 88 24.29 24.67 -32.01
C PRO A 88 24.48 24.21 -30.56
N LEU A 89 23.47 24.46 -29.73
CA LEU A 89 23.49 24.08 -28.32
C LEU A 89 23.01 22.63 -28.17
N ILE A 90 23.86 21.78 -27.59
CA ILE A 90 23.50 20.42 -27.18
C ILE A 90 22.58 20.53 -25.97
N SER A 91 21.32 20.17 -26.15
CA SER A 91 20.36 20.01 -25.06
C SER A 91 20.18 18.52 -24.77
N VAL A 92 20.30 18.16 -23.49
CA VAL A 92 20.09 16.80 -23.00
C VAL A 92 18.69 16.76 -22.39
N HIS A 93 17.77 16.07 -23.07
CA HIS A 93 16.42 15.86 -22.55
C HIS A 93 16.23 14.41 -22.16
N ASN A 94 15.67 14.18 -20.98
CA ASN A 94 15.22 12.86 -20.58
C ASN A 94 13.87 12.62 -21.26
N GLN A 95 13.85 11.80 -22.30
CA GLN A 95 12.57 11.39 -22.87
C GLN A 95 11.96 10.41 -21.89
N PRO A 96 10.79 10.72 -21.27
CA PRO A 96 10.11 9.74 -20.44
C PRO A 96 9.88 8.52 -21.32
N SER A 97 10.44 7.40 -20.90
CA SER A 97 10.27 6.15 -21.62
C SER A 97 8.78 5.82 -21.60
N THR A 98 8.12 6.01 -22.74
CA THR A 98 6.78 5.48 -23.01
C THR A 98 6.93 3.97 -23.16
N PHE A 99 7.29 3.29 -22.08
CA PHE A 99 6.96 1.89 -21.97
C PHE A 99 5.45 1.85 -21.82
N ALA A 100 4.79 1.31 -22.84
CA ALA A 100 3.40 0.95 -22.75
C ALA A 100 3.25 0.18 -21.45
N THR A 101 2.55 0.77 -20.48
CA THR A 101 1.99 -0.01 -19.39
C THR A 101 1.00 -0.92 -20.10
N GLU A 102 1.47 -2.09 -20.54
CA GLU A 102 0.58 -3.17 -20.92
C GLU A 102 -0.20 -3.45 -19.64
N ASN A 103 -1.39 -2.85 -19.58
CA ASN A 103 -2.44 -3.25 -18.68
C ASN A 103 -2.53 -4.75 -18.87
N PHE A 104 -1.98 -5.50 -17.91
CA PHE A 104 -2.12 -6.93 -17.86
C PHE A 104 -3.61 -7.20 -17.79
N GLU A 105 -4.22 -7.45 -18.94
CA GLU A 105 -5.64 -7.72 -19.06
C GLU A 105 -5.93 -8.94 -18.18
N ASN A 106 -6.87 -8.74 -17.27
CA ASN A 106 -7.36 -9.73 -16.33
C ASN A 106 -7.82 -10.98 -17.11
N HIS A 107 -6.96 -11.98 -17.23
CA HIS A 107 -7.38 -13.33 -17.56
C HIS A 107 -8.20 -13.82 -16.36
N THR A 108 -9.53 -13.79 -16.50
CA THR A 108 -10.48 -14.46 -15.63
C THR A 108 -10.26 -15.97 -15.76
N VAL A 109 -9.30 -16.48 -15.00
CA VAL A 109 -9.21 -17.88 -14.65
C VAL A 109 -10.36 -18.14 -13.68
N THR A 110 -11.29 -19.01 -14.07
CA THR A 110 -12.30 -19.56 -13.18
C THR A 110 -11.57 -20.44 -12.16
N VAL A 111 -11.21 -19.86 -11.03
CA VAL A 111 -10.55 -20.56 -9.92
C VAL A 111 -11.63 -21.32 -9.15
N GLU A 112 -11.57 -22.64 -9.22
CA GLU A 112 -12.24 -23.53 -8.25
C GLU A 112 -11.82 -23.10 -6.84
N TYR A 113 -12.77 -23.04 -5.90
CA TYR A 113 -12.61 -22.62 -4.50
C TYR A 113 -11.51 -23.41 -3.77
N SER A 114 -10.25 -23.10 -4.07
CA SER A 114 -9.08 -23.51 -3.31
C SER A 114 -9.11 -22.73 -2.01
N THR A 115 -9.04 -23.45 -0.88
CA THR A 115 -8.63 -22.98 0.44
C THR A 115 -8.17 -21.53 0.42
N HIS A 116 -9.03 -20.61 0.87
CA HIS A 116 -8.72 -19.20 0.90
C HIS A 116 -7.33 -19.02 1.53
N PRO A 117 -6.43 -18.22 0.92
CA PRO A 117 -5.15 -17.91 1.54
C PRO A 117 -5.44 -17.41 2.96
N SER A 118 -4.78 -18.01 3.95
CA SER A 118 -5.00 -17.66 5.36
C SER A 118 -4.85 -16.16 5.54
N GLU A 119 -5.86 -15.50 6.12
CA GLU A 119 -5.83 -14.06 6.33
C GLU A 119 -4.60 -13.65 7.15
N ARG A 120 -3.97 -12.55 6.77
CA ARG A 120 -2.85 -11.93 7.48
C ARG A 120 -2.89 -10.40 7.34
N PHE A 121 -2.10 -9.71 8.14
CA PHE A 121 -1.81 -8.29 7.95
C PHE A 121 -0.79 -8.12 6.81
N ASP A 122 -1.12 -7.31 5.80
CA ASP A 122 -0.29 -7.14 4.60
C ASP A 122 0.32 -5.73 4.52
N GLN A 123 -0.51 -4.70 4.70
CA GLN A 123 -0.10 -3.30 4.55
C GLN A 123 -0.27 -2.53 5.86
N ILE A 124 0.74 -1.75 6.22
CA ILE A 124 0.77 -0.94 7.44
C ILE A 124 1.12 0.49 7.06
N VAL A 125 0.26 1.43 7.43
CA VAL A 125 0.52 2.86 7.39
C VAL A 125 0.72 3.36 8.82
N GLY A 126 1.88 3.95 9.10
CA GLY A 126 2.28 4.37 10.43
C GLY A 126 3.19 3.37 11.13
N LYS A 127 3.31 3.47 12.46
CA LYS A 127 4.29 2.69 13.25
C LYS A 127 3.61 1.55 14.00
N ALA A 128 3.52 0.40 13.34
CA ALA A 128 3.19 -0.88 13.94
C ALA A 128 4.17 -1.95 13.47
N ILE A 129 4.26 -3.05 14.19
CA ILE A 129 5.15 -4.18 13.90
C ILE A 129 4.30 -5.43 13.78
N THR A 130 4.53 -6.24 12.75
CA THR A 130 3.94 -7.56 12.60
C THR A 130 4.84 -8.65 13.18
N SER A 131 4.23 -9.73 13.66
CA SER A 131 4.90 -10.96 14.08
C SER A 131 4.04 -12.18 13.75
N GLU A 132 4.59 -13.38 13.96
CA GLU A 132 3.91 -14.66 13.76
C GLU A 132 3.25 -14.76 12.38
N GLU A 133 4.07 -14.76 11.33
CA GLU A 133 3.62 -14.84 9.93
C GLU A 133 2.62 -13.73 9.56
N CYS A 134 2.84 -12.54 10.13
CA CYS A 134 1.99 -11.37 9.98
C CYS A 134 0.54 -11.55 10.47
N ARG A 135 0.30 -12.46 11.41
CA ARG A 135 -1.03 -12.63 12.04
C ARG A 135 -1.18 -11.85 13.32
N VAL A 136 -0.08 -11.37 13.89
CA VAL A 136 -0.08 -10.51 15.09
C VAL A 136 0.41 -9.14 14.71
N ILE A 137 -0.31 -8.11 15.12
CA ILE A 137 0.09 -6.71 14.94
C ILE A 137 0.22 -6.04 16.31
N THR A 138 1.34 -5.35 16.54
CA THR A 138 1.57 -4.56 17.75
C THR A 138 1.82 -3.10 17.41
N CYS A 139 1.08 -2.19 18.04
CA CYS A 139 1.27 -0.76 17.92
C CYS A 139 2.57 -0.31 18.60
N ASN A 140 3.44 0.43 17.88
CA ASN A 140 4.73 0.90 18.40
C ASN A 140 4.85 2.43 18.45
N THR A 141 3.74 3.16 18.39
CA THR A 141 3.74 4.62 18.51
C THR A 141 3.18 5.11 19.84
N TRP A 142 3.79 6.16 20.38
CA TRP A 142 3.32 6.89 21.56
C TRP A 142 2.37 8.05 21.22
N PHE A 143 2.35 8.46 19.94
CA PHE A 143 1.57 9.60 19.48
C PHE A 143 0.21 9.16 18.96
N VAL A 144 -0.73 10.10 18.89
CA VAL A 144 -2.12 9.93 18.41
C VAL A 144 -2.22 9.59 16.91
N SER A 145 -1.10 9.22 16.26
CA SER A 145 -1.14 8.65 14.92
C SER A 145 -1.68 7.23 15.05
N TYR A 146 -2.94 7.00 14.74
CA TYR A 146 -3.51 5.66 14.71
C TYR A 146 -2.88 4.90 13.54
N PRO A 147 -1.93 3.95 13.74
CA PRO A 147 -1.46 3.14 12.62
C PRO A 147 -2.66 2.43 11.99
N THR A 148 -2.75 2.52 10.67
CA THR A 148 -3.79 1.84 9.88
C THR A 148 -3.18 0.58 9.30
N ILE A 149 -3.82 -0.55 9.59
CA ILE A 149 -3.36 -1.89 9.20
C ILE A 149 -4.44 -2.50 8.33
N TYR A 150 -4.02 -3.03 7.18
CA TYR A 150 -4.91 -3.64 6.21
C TYR A 150 -4.66 -5.14 6.13
N GLY A 151 -5.74 -5.91 5.98
CA GLY A 151 -5.64 -7.34 5.68
C GLY A 151 -5.18 -7.60 4.25
N SER A 152 -4.65 -8.80 4.05
CA SER A 152 -4.30 -9.38 2.75
C SER A 152 -5.50 -9.72 1.87
N GLY A 153 -6.65 -10.00 2.50
CA GLY A 153 -7.87 -10.42 1.84
C GLY A 153 -8.44 -9.35 0.91
N ARG A 154 -8.95 -9.81 -0.23
CA ARG A 154 -9.70 -9.00 -1.20
C ARG A 154 -11.04 -9.68 -1.47
N TYR A 155 -12.11 -9.12 -0.93
CA TYR A 155 -13.43 -9.73 -0.94
C TYR A 155 -14.30 -9.01 -1.97
N SER A 156 -14.73 -9.73 -3.00
CA SER A 156 -15.56 -9.21 -4.09
C SER A 156 -16.94 -9.89 -4.21
N SER A 157 -17.17 -10.98 -3.47
CA SER A 157 -18.41 -11.77 -3.49
C SER A 157 -18.46 -12.69 -2.28
N GLY A 158 -19.65 -13.15 -1.89
CA GLY A 158 -19.87 -14.07 -0.78
C GLY A 158 -19.71 -13.44 0.61
N THR A 159 -19.80 -14.31 1.62
CA THR A 159 -19.68 -13.96 3.04
C THR A 159 -18.36 -14.47 3.63
N HIS A 160 -17.59 -13.59 4.25
CA HIS A 160 -16.27 -13.86 4.82
C HIS A 160 -16.29 -13.58 6.31
N ARG A 161 -15.65 -14.44 7.11
CA ARG A 161 -15.58 -14.29 8.57
C ARG A 161 -14.14 -14.23 9.01
N LEU A 162 -13.84 -13.23 9.85
CA LEU A 162 -12.51 -12.93 10.32
C LEU A 162 -12.56 -12.81 11.83
N ASP A 163 -11.89 -13.74 12.51
CA ASP A 163 -11.85 -13.79 13.96
C ASP A 163 -10.57 -13.14 14.47
N TYR A 164 -10.71 -12.26 15.46
CA TYR A 164 -9.61 -11.52 16.05
C TYR A 164 -9.59 -11.72 17.57
N GLN A 165 -8.39 -11.91 18.12
CA GLN A 165 -8.13 -11.90 19.55
C GLN A 165 -7.40 -10.62 19.96
N ILE A 166 -7.91 -9.97 21.01
CA ILE A 166 -7.33 -8.74 21.57
C ILE A 166 -6.30 -9.12 22.63
N GLU A 167 -5.08 -9.42 22.22
CA GLU A 167 -4.02 -9.82 23.16
C GLU A 167 -3.67 -8.71 24.16
N LYS A 168 -3.79 -7.45 23.73
CA LYS A 168 -3.58 -6.29 24.59
C LYS A 168 -4.27 -5.06 24.04
N ILE A 169 -4.94 -4.30 24.90
CA ILE A 169 -5.49 -2.98 24.58
C ILE A 169 -5.11 -1.97 25.65
N GLY A 170 -4.71 -0.78 25.24
CA GLY A 170 -4.38 0.34 26.10
C GLY A 170 -5.58 1.24 26.40
N ASN A 171 -5.30 2.54 26.52
CA ASN A 171 -6.30 3.53 26.91
C ASN A 171 -7.13 4.07 25.73
N SER A 172 -6.83 3.66 24.50
CA SER A 172 -7.58 4.06 23.31
C SER A 172 -8.43 2.90 22.80
N SER A 173 -9.51 3.22 22.10
CA SER A 173 -10.32 2.25 21.37
C SER A 173 -9.60 1.74 20.12
N ILE A 174 -9.98 0.55 19.67
CA ILE A 174 -9.53 -0.06 18.42
C ILE A 174 -10.64 0.08 17.37
N PHE A 175 -10.26 0.38 16.13
CA PHE A 175 -11.16 0.38 14.99
C PHE A 175 -11.14 -0.98 14.28
N PHE A 176 -12.31 -1.47 13.91
CA PHE A 176 -12.49 -2.60 12.99
C PHE A 176 -13.43 -2.19 11.87
N GLY A 177 -13.07 -2.52 10.63
CA GLY A 177 -13.88 -2.16 9.49
C GLY A 177 -13.34 -2.68 8.15
N ILE A 178 -13.83 -2.05 7.09
CA ILE A 178 -13.42 -2.29 5.71
C ILE A 178 -13.12 -0.97 4.99
N THR A 179 -12.50 -1.09 3.83
CA THR A 179 -12.29 -0.03 2.83
C THR A 179 -12.22 -0.66 1.44
N SER A 180 -12.34 0.15 0.39
CA SER A 180 -12.10 -0.33 -0.96
C SER A 180 -10.63 -0.70 -1.17
N SER A 181 -10.38 -1.84 -1.80
CA SER A 181 -9.03 -2.27 -2.19
C SER A 181 -8.51 -1.53 -3.43
N LEU A 182 -9.36 -0.79 -4.13
CA LEU A 182 -8.98 0.03 -5.28
C LEU A 182 -8.19 1.28 -4.84
N GLU A 183 -8.46 1.74 -3.63
CA GLU A 183 -7.73 2.86 -3.03
C GLU A 183 -6.43 2.34 -2.41
N GLY A 184 -5.30 2.74 -3.00
CA GLY A 184 -3.99 2.50 -2.42
C GLY A 184 -3.90 3.19 -1.06
N ALA A 185 -3.26 2.56 -0.08
CA ALA A 185 -3.17 3.16 1.25
C ALA A 185 -2.50 4.54 1.19
N ARG A 186 -3.10 5.50 1.90
CA ARG A 186 -2.61 6.87 1.99
C ARG A 186 -2.02 7.07 3.38
N GLU A 187 -1.03 7.94 3.49
CA GLU A 187 -0.45 8.27 4.80
C GLU A 187 -1.44 9.03 5.72
N ASN A 188 -2.45 9.67 5.14
CA ASN A 188 -3.46 10.45 5.83
C ASN A 188 -4.87 9.92 5.53
N ASP A 189 -5.29 8.89 6.27
CA ASP A 189 -6.61 8.25 6.12
C ASP A 189 -7.76 9.08 6.72
N GLU A 190 -7.50 10.28 7.27
CA GLU A 190 -8.54 11.13 7.87
C GLU A 190 -9.63 11.56 6.87
N ASN A 191 -9.33 11.52 5.57
CA ASN A 191 -10.25 11.89 4.49
C ASN A 191 -10.58 10.70 3.57
N ASP A 192 -10.29 9.47 3.98
CA ASP A 192 -10.65 8.30 3.18
C ASP A 192 -12.15 8.00 3.34
N THR A 193 -12.92 8.44 2.35
CA THR A 193 -14.38 8.26 2.32
C THR A 193 -14.81 6.83 2.08
N SER A 194 -13.88 5.90 1.80
CA SER A 194 -14.21 4.48 1.63
C SER A 194 -14.18 3.71 2.95
N ILE A 195 -13.69 4.29 4.05
CA ILE A 195 -13.57 3.60 5.34
C ILE A 195 -14.94 3.48 6.04
N HIS A 196 -15.29 2.25 6.41
CA HIS A 196 -16.54 1.91 7.09
C HIS A 196 -16.26 0.95 8.25
N GLY A 197 -16.91 1.13 9.39
CA GLY A 197 -16.73 0.23 10.54
C GLY A 197 -17.07 0.86 11.87
N TRP A 198 -16.39 0.42 12.94
CA TRP A 198 -16.65 0.88 14.30
C TRP A 198 -15.38 1.04 15.11
N TRP A 199 -15.35 2.08 15.93
CA TRP A 199 -14.51 2.11 17.12
C TRP A 199 -15.24 1.40 18.26
N ASP A 200 -14.65 0.32 18.76
CA ASP A 200 -15.08 -0.33 20.01
C ASP A 200 -16.56 -0.76 20.06
N LEU A 201 -17.17 -1.12 18.92
CA LEU A 201 -18.62 -1.42 18.80
C LEU A 201 -19.57 -0.26 19.20
N ALA A 202 -19.05 0.91 19.53
CA ALA A 202 -19.79 2.03 20.09
C ALA A 202 -19.99 3.14 19.06
N ARG A 203 -18.92 3.49 18.33
CA ARG A 203 -18.89 4.65 17.46
C ARG A 203 -18.72 4.20 16.01
N THR A 204 -19.81 4.29 15.26
CA THR A 204 -19.86 3.96 13.83
C THR A 204 -19.08 4.97 13.01
N VAL A 205 -18.39 4.48 11.97
CA VAL A 205 -17.75 5.28 10.93
C VAL A 205 -18.40 4.89 9.60
N VAL A 206 -18.98 5.87 8.92
CA VAL A 206 -19.63 5.71 7.60
C VAL A 206 -19.02 6.74 6.67
N ASN A 207 -18.58 6.30 5.49
CA ASN A 207 -17.92 7.15 4.51
C ASN A 207 -16.72 7.94 5.08
N GLY A 208 -15.92 7.32 5.96
CA GLY A 208 -14.80 7.97 6.66
C GLY A 208 -15.21 8.92 7.78
N GLU A 209 -16.50 9.25 7.91
CA GLU A 209 -17.01 10.14 8.95
C GLU A 209 -17.48 9.37 10.19
N ALA A 210 -16.92 9.71 11.34
CA ALA A 210 -17.27 9.07 12.60
C ALA A 210 -18.49 9.76 13.23
N GLU A 211 -19.58 9.01 13.40
CA GLU A 211 -20.78 9.47 14.10
C GLU A 211 -20.46 9.87 15.54
N LYS A 212 -21.34 10.68 16.15
CA LYS A 212 -21.24 10.99 17.59
C LYS A 212 -21.67 9.76 18.38
N GLY A 213 -20.69 9.06 18.95
CA GLY A 213 -20.91 7.93 19.85
C GLY A 213 -20.66 8.30 21.31
N ASP A 214 -21.08 7.41 22.21
CA ASP A 214 -20.62 7.39 23.60
C ASP A 214 -19.17 6.89 23.64
N ASP A 215 -18.34 7.41 24.55
CA ASP A 215 -16.94 7.00 24.75
C ASP A 215 -16.85 5.69 25.58
N GLN A 216 -17.95 4.92 25.62
CA GLN A 216 -18.00 3.68 26.35
C GLN A 216 -17.16 2.61 25.65
N LYS A 217 -16.27 1.99 26.41
CA LYS A 217 -15.45 0.87 25.94
C LYS A 217 -16.15 -0.46 26.13
N PHE A 218 -16.20 -1.27 25.08
CA PHE A 218 -16.81 -2.60 25.10
C PHE A 218 -15.81 -3.72 24.93
N ILE A 219 -14.68 -3.46 24.26
CA ILE A 219 -13.60 -4.38 23.96
C ILE A 219 -12.47 -4.17 24.98
N THR A 220 -12.02 -5.26 25.59
CA THR A 220 -10.96 -5.30 26.59
C THR A 220 -9.89 -6.34 26.23
N THR A 221 -8.81 -6.37 27.03
CA THR A 221 -7.72 -7.34 26.80
C THR A 221 -8.23 -8.75 27.10
N GLY A 222 -7.98 -9.68 26.17
CA GLY A 222 -8.42 -11.07 26.23
C GLY A 222 -9.74 -11.34 25.50
N ASP A 223 -10.41 -10.30 25.00
CA ASP A 223 -11.65 -10.48 24.24
C ASP A 223 -11.40 -11.01 22.83
N GLU A 224 -12.45 -11.62 22.27
CA GLU A 224 -12.52 -12.10 20.89
C GLU A 224 -13.67 -11.43 20.15
N VAL A 225 -13.39 -11.02 18.92
CA VAL A 225 -14.37 -10.37 18.04
C VAL A 225 -14.35 -11.01 16.65
N THR A 226 -15.52 -11.13 16.02
CA THR A 226 -15.65 -11.55 14.62
C THR A 226 -16.09 -10.37 13.77
N LEU A 227 -15.33 -10.06 12.73
CA LEU A 227 -15.79 -9.22 11.62
C LEU A 227 -16.33 -10.13 10.52
N THR A 228 -17.60 -9.97 10.18
CA THR A 228 -18.23 -10.63 9.03
C THR A 228 -18.38 -9.63 7.91
N ILE A 229 -17.94 -9.99 6.72
CA ILE A 229 -18.00 -9.18 5.50
C ILE A 229 -18.91 -9.90 4.52
N ASP A 230 -20.08 -9.36 4.25
CA ASP A 230 -21.02 -9.89 3.27
C ASP A 230 -21.03 -9.01 2.02
N CYS A 231 -20.30 -9.46 0.99
CA CYS A 231 -20.19 -8.72 -0.26
C CYS A 231 -21.47 -8.80 -1.11
N ASP A 232 -22.27 -9.86 -0.93
CA ASP A 232 -23.47 -10.10 -1.74
C ASP A 232 -24.62 -9.21 -1.22
N ASP A 233 -24.80 -9.16 0.10
CA ASP A 233 -25.78 -8.30 0.76
C ASP A 233 -25.26 -6.88 1.04
N ARG A 234 -24.00 -6.61 0.70
CA ARG A 234 -23.32 -5.30 0.85
C ARG A 234 -23.35 -4.78 2.28
N GLN A 235 -23.01 -5.64 3.24
CA GLN A 235 -23.01 -5.29 4.64
C GLN A 235 -21.79 -5.83 5.37
N ILE A 236 -21.47 -5.23 6.50
CA ILE A 236 -20.50 -5.75 7.45
C ILE A 236 -21.15 -5.89 8.82
N GLN A 237 -20.66 -6.83 9.62
CA GLN A 237 -21.10 -7.05 11.00
C GLN A 237 -19.88 -7.23 11.91
N LEU A 238 -19.92 -6.66 13.11
CA LEU A 238 -18.92 -6.89 14.15
C LEU A 238 -19.59 -7.49 15.39
N GLN A 239 -19.13 -8.68 15.80
CA GLN A 239 -19.69 -9.42 16.92
C GLN A 239 -18.65 -9.56 18.03
N HIS A 240 -19.03 -9.20 19.26
CA HIS A 240 -18.26 -9.43 20.48
C HIS A 240 -18.68 -10.75 21.14
N HIS A 241 -17.74 -11.67 21.35
CA HIS A 241 -18.08 -13.04 21.74
C HIS A 241 -18.53 -13.15 23.20
N GLN A 242 -17.86 -12.45 24.11
CA GLN A 242 -18.15 -12.54 25.55
C GLN A 242 -19.49 -11.89 25.90
N THR A 243 -19.76 -10.70 25.35
CA THR A 243 -20.97 -9.91 25.64
C THR A 243 -22.13 -10.26 24.72
N ARG A 244 -21.89 -11.03 23.65
CA ARG A 244 -22.85 -11.34 22.57
C ARG A 244 -23.42 -10.10 21.88
N ARG A 245 -22.78 -8.95 22.05
CA ARG A 245 -23.18 -7.73 21.35
C ARG A 245 -22.80 -7.86 19.87
N GLN A 246 -23.69 -7.40 19.02
CA GLN A 246 -23.48 -7.35 17.58
C GLN A 246 -23.91 -6.00 17.05
N VAL A 247 -23.15 -5.46 16.11
CA VAL A 247 -23.49 -4.27 15.32
C VAL A 247 -23.39 -4.62 13.84
N GLU A 248 -24.21 -3.95 13.03
CA GLU A 248 -24.33 -4.18 11.59
C GLU A 248 -24.33 -2.84 10.86
N LEU A 249 -23.70 -2.79 9.68
CA LEU A 249 -23.63 -1.61 8.85
C LEU A 249 -23.81 -2.01 7.38
N ASN A 250 -24.80 -1.39 6.73
CA ASN A 250 -24.97 -1.45 5.29
C ASN A 250 -23.95 -0.53 4.60
N ILE A 251 -23.34 -1.02 3.53
CA ILE A 251 -22.28 -0.32 2.81
C ILE A 251 -22.82 0.25 1.51
N ASP A 252 -22.63 1.54 1.34
CA ASP A 252 -22.89 2.19 0.06
C ASP A 252 -21.69 1.97 -0.89
N ILE A 253 -21.93 1.17 -1.92
CA ILE A 253 -20.92 0.82 -2.93
C ILE A 253 -20.47 2.00 -3.78
N GLU A 254 -21.21 3.12 -3.79
CA GLU A 254 -20.77 4.34 -4.47
C GLU A 254 -19.58 4.98 -3.75
N TYR A 255 -19.50 4.82 -2.42
CA TYR A 255 -18.42 5.34 -1.58
C TYR A 255 -17.36 4.30 -1.26
N CYS A 256 -17.73 3.03 -1.15
CA CYS A 256 -16.82 1.92 -0.88
C CYS A 256 -17.03 0.79 -1.90
N PRO A 257 -16.50 0.94 -3.13
CA PRO A 257 -16.66 -0.07 -4.16
C PRO A 257 -15.86 -1.35 -3.86
N LEU A 258 -16.38 -2.49 -4.31
CA LEU A 258 -15.68 -3.78 -4.29
C LEU A 258 -14.42 -3.76 -5.20
N PRO A 259 -13.38 -4.58 -4.92
CA PRO A 259 -13.27 -5.50 -3.79
C PRO A 259 -12.98 -4.76 -2.48
N TRP A 260 -13.47 -5.28 -1.37
CA TRP A 260 -13.14 -4.77 -0.04
C TRP A 260 -11.90 -5.43 0.54
N LYS A 261 -11.24 -4.72 1.47
CA LYS A 261 -10.17 -5.24 2.34
C LYS A 261 -10.49 -4.86 3.78
N THR A 262 -10.05 -5.66 4.74
CA THR A 262 -10.18 -5.30 6.16
C THR A 262 -9.27 -4.14 6.50
N VAL A 263 -9.70 -3.32 7.44
CA VAL A 263 -8.89 -2.24 8.00
C VAL A 263 -9.05 -2.19 9.51
N ILE A 264 -7.92 -2.07 10.20
CA ILE A 264 -7.80 -1.99 11.65
C ILE A 264 -7.00 -0.75 11.99
N LYS A 265 -7.42 0.00 13.01
CA LYS A 265 -6.64 1.11 13.56
C LYS A 265 -6.38 0.89 15.04
N LEU A 266 -5.11 0.94 15.43
CA LEU A 266 -4.70 0.81 16.84
C LEU A 266 -4.51 2.19 17.46
N GLY A 267 -4.90 2.39 18.70
CA GLY A 267 -4.95 3.73 19.29
C GLY A 267 -3.95 4.02 20.40
N SER A 268 -3.35 2.98 20.97
CA SER A 268 -2.46 3.06 22.13
C SER A 268 -1.19 2.26 21.90
N LYS A 269 -0.09 2.73 22.49
CA LYS A 269 1.18 2.01 22.41
C LYS A 269 1.05 0.64 23.05
N GLY A 270 1.46 -0.39 22.31
CA GLY A 270 1.44 -1.76 22.77
C GLY A 270 0.05 -2.41 22.68
N ASP A 271 -0.93 -1.76 22.05
CA ASP A 271 -2.11 -2.47 21.54
C ASP A 271 -1.62 -3.63 20.66
N CYS A 272 -2.20 -4.81 20.86
CA CYS A 272 -1.83 -6.04 20.18
C CYS A 272 -3.09 -6.81 19.78
N ILE A 273 -3.19 -7.16 18.51
CA ILE A 273 -4.31 -7.93 17.94
C ILE A 273 -3.73 -9.09 17.15
N ARG A 274 -4.39 -10.24 17.26
CA ARG A 274 -4.09 -11.47 16.53
C ARG A 274 -5.27 -11.86 15.65
N ILE A 275 -5.00 -12.29 14.41
CA ILE A 275 -5.96 -13.02 13.57
C ILE A 275 -5.98 -14.50 14.00
N LEU A 276 -7.18 -15.05 14.20
CA LEU A 276 -7.41 -16.46 14.53
C LEU A 276 -7.72 -17.28 13.26
N GLU A 277 -7.37 -18.58 13.28
CA GLU A 277 -7.70 -19.57 12.24
C GLU A 277 -8.95 -20.39 12.57
#